data_AF-A0A1Q4ZHW2-F1
#
_entry.id   AF-A0A1Q4ZHW2-F1
#
_cell.length_a   1.000
_cell.length_b   1.000
_cell.length_c   1.000
_cell.angle_alpha   90.00
_cell.angle_beta   90.00
_cell.angle_gamma   90.00
#
_symmetry.space_group_name_H-M   'P 1'
#
loop_
_entity.id
_entity.type
_entity.pdbx_description
1 polymer ?
#
loop_
_entity_poly.entity_id
_entity_poly.type
_entity_poly.pdbx_seq_one_letter_code
_entity_poly.pdbx_strand_id
1 'polypeptide(L)'
;MHIPWRTSVDVFAQILRRHGVEQDSVTDVEAAWVGFTEFLQLDIDGIDSTPDSDADGFIIQWGRRSWSDNRLILTFTRQLAIADVGDHDDPYWQPELWQLDFEMAFDDEPDLIGLDNLDVHDTGFRFPPTGPLRTAALADTWAETQRHAPVRAAWIATPASSGLFFECVC
;
A
#
# COMPACT_ATOMS: atom_id res chain seq x y z
N MET A 1 0.65 18.67 2.10
CA MET A 1 -0.81 18.92 2.30
C MET A 1 -1.22 17.93 3.34
N HIS A 2 -1.90 18.38 4.40
CA HIS A 2 -2.24 17.55 5.54
C HIS A 2 -3.67 17.03 5.40
N ILE A 3 -3.87 15.76 5.73
CA ILE A 3 -5.20 15.16 5.84
C ILE A 3 -5.35 14.41 7.17
N PRO A 4 -6.54 14.41 7.80
CA PRO A 4 -6.80 13.55 8.94
C PRO A 4 -6.70 12.07 8.57
N TRP A 5 -6.06 11.25 9.40
CA TRP A 5 -5.88 9.82 9.15
C TRP A 5 -7.19 9.07 8.88
N ARG A 6 -8.30 9.48 9.53
CA ARG A 6 -9.63 8.90 9.36
C ARG A 6 -10.21 9.07 7.95
N THR A 7 -9.68 10.04 7.18
CA THR A 7 -10.12 10.34 5.81
C THR A 7 -9.20 9.75 4.75
N SER A 8 -8.15 9.02 5.15
CA SER A 8 -7.13 8.47 4.26
C SER A 8 -7.71 7.64 3.11
N VAL A 9 -8.69 6.77 3.40
CA VAL A 9 -9.39 5.95 2.39
C VAL A 9 -10.09 6.81 1.37
N ASP A 10 -10.93 7.75 1.82
CA ASP A 10 -11.73 8.59 0.93
C ASP A 10 -10.85 9.47 0.04
N VAL A 11 -9.78 10.02 0.63
CA VAL A 11 -8.80 10.83 -0.10
C VAL A 11 -8.06 9.97 -1.12
N PHE A 12 -7.60 8.78 -0.76
CA PHE A 12 -6.90 7.92 -1.70
C PHE A 12 -7.83 7.47 -2.85
N ALA A 13 -9.06 7.08 -2.54
CA ALA A 13 -10.08 6.78 -3.55
C ALA A 13 -10.31 7.95 -4.51
N GLN A 14 -10.32 9.19 -4.00
CA GLN A 14 -10.42 10.39 -4.83
C GLN A 14 -9.18 10.58 -5.72
N ILE A 15 -7.97 10.31 -5.21
CA ILE A 15 -6.74 10.37 -5.98
C ILE A 15 -6.78 9.35 -7.12
N LEU A 16 -7.13 8.09 -6.84
CA LEU A 16 -7.28 7.03 -7.84
C LEU A 16 -8.21 7.46 -8.99
N ARG A 17 -9.39 8.00 -8.68
CA ARG A 17 -10.33 8.49 -9.70
C ARG A 17 -9.76 9.62 -10.56
N ARG A 18 -8.92 10.50 -10.02
CA ARG A 18 -8.25 11.54 -10.82
C ARG A 18 -7.22 10.96 -11.80
N HIS A 19 -6.67 9.79 -11.50
CA HIS A 19 -5.82 8.99 -12.39
C HIS A 19 -6.60 8.00 -13.26
N GLY A 20 -7.94 8.08 -13.27
CA GLY A 20 -8.79 7.20 -14.09
C GLY A 20 -8.93 5.78 -13.54
N VAL A 21 -8.60 5.56 -12.26
CA VAL A 21 -8.68 4.26 -11.60
C VAL A 21 -9.88 4.23 -10.66
N GLU A 22 -10.76 3.24 -10.85
CA GLU A 22 -11.82 2.91 -9.89
C GLU A 22 -11.32 1.83 -8.92
N GLN A 23 -11.41 2.10 -7.61
CA GLN A 23 -10.83 1.24 -6.56
C GLN A 23 -11.36 -0.20 -6.58
N ASP A 24 -12.62 -0.41 -6.97
CA ASP A 24 -13.25 -1.75 -6.92
C ASP A 24 -13.18 -2.47 -8.29
N SER A 25 -12.57 -1.84 -9.30
CA SER A 25 -12.46 -2.37 -10.65
C SER A 25 -11.24 -1.82 -11.38
N VAL A 26 -10.04 -2.05 -10.83
CA VAL A 26 -8.78 -1.61 -11.45
C VAL A 26 -8.59 -2.28 -12.80
N THR A 27 -8.28 -1.48 -13.83
CA THR A 27 -7.90 -1.97 -15.17
C THR A 27 -6.47 -1.59 -15.57
N ASP A 28 -5.85 -0.67 -14.84
CA ASP A 28 -4.50 -0.15 -15.10
C ASP A 28 -3.74 -0.05 -13.76
N VAL A 29 -2.88 -1.04 -13.53
CA VAL A 29 -2.11 -1.17 -12.29
C VAL A 29 -1.00 -0.10 -12.23
N GLU A 30 -0.45 0.33 -13.36
CA GLU A 30 0.54 1.41 -13.40
C GLU A 30 -0.10 2.75 -13.02
N ALA A 31 -1.29 3.05 -13.54
CA ALA A 31 -2.05 4.25 -13.15
C ALA A 31 -2.42 4.21 -11.65
N ALA A 32 -2.79 3.03 -11.13
CA ALA A 32 -3.03 2.83 -9.70
C ALA A 32 -1.79 3.16 -8.86
N TRP A 33 -0.61 2.75 -9.33
CA TRP A 33 0.66 3.08 -8.67
C TRP A 33 0.98 4.56 -8.72
N VAL A 34 0.77 5.24 -9.85
CA VAL A 34 0.93 6.70 -9.92
C VAL A 34 0.03 7.39 -8.87
N GLY A 35 -1.24 7.00 -8.77
CA GLY A 35 -2.14 7.51 -7.74
C GLY A 35 -1.67 7.20 -6.32
N PHE A 36 -1.16 6.00 -6.08
CA PHE A 36 -0.62 5.61 -4.78
C PHE A 36 0.64 6.41 -4.42
N THR A 37 1.54 6.65 -5.38
CA THR A 37 2.73 7.48 -5.16
C THR A 37 2.38 8.91 -4.80
N GLU A 38 1.32 9.48 -5.40
CA GLU A 38 0.80 10.80 -5.01
C GLU A 38 0.22 10.79 -3.60
N PHE A 39 -0.59 9.77 -3.27
CA PHE A 39 -1.17 9.62 -1.94
C PHE A 39 -0.11 9.52 -0.84
N LEU A 40 0.96 8.75 -1.09
CA LEU A 40 2.07 8.58 -0.14
C LEU A 40 2.82 9.88 0.15
N GLN A 41 2.69 10.91 -0.68
CA GLN A 41 3.29 12.23 -0.45
C GLN A 41 2.43 13.16 0.41
N LEU A 42 1.21 12.76 0.77
CA LEU A 42 0.38 13.51 1.69
C LEU A 42 0.85 13.31 3.12
N ASP A 43 0.90 14.41 3.88
CA ASP A 43 1.17 14.37 5.31
C ASP A 43 -0.12 13.93 6.02
N ILE A 44 -0.01 13.01 6.99
CA ILE A 44 -1.16 12.49 7.72
C ILE A 44 -1.16 13.05 9.15
N ASP A 45 -2.27 13.67 9.54
CA ASP A 45 -2.45 14.14 10.91
C ASP A 45 -2.87 12.99 11.83
N GLY A 46 -2.34 13.00 13.05
CA GLY A 46 -2.66 12.03 14.11
C GLY A 46 -1.73 10.82 14.17
N ILE A 47 -0.68 10.77 13.33
CA ILE A 47 0.40 9.77 13.44
C ILE A 47 1.33 10.10 14.61
N ASP A 48 2.07 9.10 15.09
CA ASP A 48 3.15 9.30 16.06
C ASP A 48 4.19 10.28 15.50
N SER A 49 4.54 11.26 16.32
CA SER A 49 5.46 12.34 15.98
C SER A 49 6.85 12.14 16.59
N THR A 50 7.06 11.04 17.31
CA THR A 50 8.36 10.68 17.88
C THR A 50 9.41 10.60 16.76
N PRO A 51 10.57 11.27 16.91
CA PRO A 51 11.64 11.16 15.93
C PRO A 51 12.05 9.71 15.69
N ASP A 52 12.36 9.38 14.45
CA ASP A 52 12.77 8.02 14.03
C ASP A 52 11.73 6.92 14.31
N SER A 53 10.47 7.28 14.56
CA SER A 53 9.37 6.32 14.61
C SER A 53 9.07 5.78 13.20
N ASP A 54 8.82 4.47 13.12
CA ASP A 54 8.33 3.79 11.91
C ASP A 54 6.82 4.07 11.73
N ALA A 55 6.43 5.35 11.79
CA ALA A 55 5.04 5.79 11.95
C ALA A 55 4.28 5.99 10.64
N ASP A 56 4.96 6.19 9.52
CA ASP A 56 4.33 6.35 8.20
C ASP A 56 5.19 5.65 7.16
N GLY A 57 4.82 4.43 6.83
CA GLY A 57 5.56 3.58 5.92
C GLY A 57 4.71 3.03 4.79
N PHE A 58 5.38 2.40 3.83
CA PHE A 58 4.71 1.71 2.75
C PHE A 58 5.46 0.45 2.33
N ILE A 59 4.73 -0.44 1.66
CA ILE A 59 5.23 -1.71 1.11
C ILE A 59 4.39 -2.12 -0.10
N ILE A 60 5.01 -2.86 -1.02
CA ILE A 60 4.30 -3.59 -2.08
C ILE A 60 4.48 -5.06 -1.84
N GLN A 61 3.38 -5.81 -1.87
CA GLN A 61 3.37 -7.25 -1.56
C GLN A 61 2.72 -8.03 -2.70
N TRP A 62 3.17 -9.27 -2.91
CA TRP A 62 2.61 -10.16 -3.92
C TRP A 62 2.65 -11.64 -3.49
N GLY A 63 1.77 -12.44 -4.05
CA GLY A 63 1.72 -13.89 -3.82
C GLY A 63 0.29 -14.41 -3.74
N ARG A 64 0.10 -15.66 -3.31
CA ARG A 64 -1.24 -16.20 -3.02
C ARG A 64 -1.59 -16.02 -1.56
N ARG A 65 -2.84 -15.64 -1.30
CA ARG A 65 -3.39 -15.57 0.06
C ARG A 65 -4.63 -16.43 0.19
N SER A 66 -4.75 -17.13 1.32
CA SER A 66 -5.87 -18.04 1.57
C SER A 66 -7.21 -17.31 1.74
N TRP A 67 -7.20 -16.03 2.11
CA TRP A 67 -8.41 -15.24 2.31
C TRP A 67 -8.94 -14.57 1.03
N SER A 68 -8.16 -14.55 -0.06
CA SER A 68 -8.55 -13.99 -1.36
C SER A 68 -9.01 -15.09 -2.33
N ASP A 69 -9.77 -16.07 -1.85
CA ASP A 69 -10.16 -17.28 -2.61
C ASP A 69 -8.94 -18.01 -3.23
N ASN A 70 -7.79 -17.94 -2.55
CA ASN A 70 -6.52 -18.48 -3.02
C ASN A 70 -6.02 -17.89 -4.35
N ARG A 71 -6.46 -16.67 -4.70
CA ARG A 71 -6.00 -15.94 -5.89
C ARG A 71 -4.61 -15.34 -5.69
N LEU A 72 -3.94 -15.06 -6.80
CA LEU A 72 -2.75 -14.23 -6.81
C LEU A 72 -3.14 -12.80 -6.48
N ILE A 73 -2.38 -12.15 -5.61
CA ILE A 73 -2.61 -10.75 -5.22
C ILE A 73 -1.37 -9.90 -5.47
N LEU A 74 -1.61 -8.64 -5.75
CA LEU A 74 -0.67 -7.53 -5.63
C LEU A 74 -1.31 -6.48 -4.73
N THR A 75 -0.64 -6.08 -3.67
CA THR A 75 -1.18 -5.12 -2.70
C THR A 75 -0.25 -3.91 -2.56
N PHE A 76 -0.84 -2.72 -2.59
CA PHE A 76 -0.17 -1.47 -2.22
C PHE A 76 -0.62 -1.07 -0.82
N THR A 77 0.33 -1.02 0.12
CA THR A 77 0.02 -0.79 1.53
C THR A 77 0.70 0.48 2.02
N ARG A 78 -0.06 1.34 2.71
CA ARG A 78 0.47 2.40 3.57
C ARG A 78 0.16 2.06 5.02
N GLN A 79 1.18 1.97 5.85
CA GLN A 79 1.06 1.75 7.29
C GLN A 79 1.19 3.07 8.04
N LEU A 80 0.34 3.26 9.05
CA LEU A 80 0.31 4.43 9.91
C LEU A 80 0.31 3.99 11.38
N ALA A 81 1.23 4.51 12.19
CA ALA A 81 1.17 4.41 13.65
C ALA A 81 0.38 5.62 14.18
N ILE A 82 -0.85 5.39 14.62
CA ILE A 82 -1.79 6.44 15.05
C ILE A 82 -1.62 6.70 16.53
N ALA A 83 -1.20 7.93 16.87
CA ALA A 83 -1.09 8.41 18.24
C ALA A 83 -2.39 9.04 18.76
N ASP A 84 -3.29 9.48 17.88
CA ASP A 84 -4.54 10.19 18.24
C ASP A 84 -5.66 9.26 18.81
N VAL A 85 -5.29 8.10 19.33
CA VAL A 85 -6.20 7.07 19.85
C VAL A 85 -5.67 6.50 21.16
N GLY A 86 -6.58 6.05 22.02
CA GLY A 86 -6.23 5.52 23.34
C GLY A 86 -6.03 6.58 24.43
N ASP A 87 -5.86 6.10 25.66
CA ASP A 87 -5.63 6.93 26.84
C ASP A 87 -4.15 7.25 27.00
N HIS A 88 -3.77 8.52 26.79
CA HIS A 88 -2.38 8.96 26.89
C HIS A 88 -1.87 9.01 28.35
N ASP A 89 -2.77 8.92 29.33
CA ASP A 89 -2.39 8.82 30.74
C ASP A 89 -1.97 7.38 31.12
N ASP A 90 -2.18 6.39 30.25
CA ASP A 90 -1.72 5.01 30.46
C ASP A 90 -0.18 4.93 30.26
N PRO A 91 0.59 4.52 31.28
CA PRO A 91 2.05 4.37 31.16
C PRO A 91 2.49 3.28 30.18
N TYR A 92 1.59 2.40 29.73
CA TYR A 92 1.84 1.37 28.72
C TYR A 92 1.25 1.72 27.35
N TRP A 93 0.72 2.92 27.19
CA TRP A 93 0.16 3.39 25.92
C TRP A 93 1.17 3.27 24.79
N GLN A 94 0.70 2.81 23.63
CA GLN A 94 1.44 2.74 22.37
C GLN A 94 0.51 3.20 21.24
N PRO A 95 1.05 3.79 20.16
CA PRO A 95 0.27 4.07 18.95
C PRO A 95 -0.38 2.81 18.40
N GLU A 96 -1.61 2.93 17.89
CA GLU A 96 -2.26 1.83 17.16
C GLU A 96 -1.68 1.75 15.75
N LEU A 97 -1.36 0.54 15.27
CA LEU A 97 -0.98 0.34 13.88
C LEU A 97 -2.23 0.20 13.02
N TRP A 98 -2.31 1.02 11.98
CA TRP A 98 -3.37 1.01 10.99
C TRP A 98 -2.77 0.80 9.61
N GLN A 99 -3.42 0.01 8.75
CA GLN A 99 -2.97 -0.23 7.39
C GLN A 99 -4.07 0.11 6.41
N LEU A 100 -3.70 0.91 5.40
CA LEU A 100 -4.49 1.12 4.21
C LEU A 100 -3.95 0.18 3.14
N ASP A 101 -4.78 -0.77 2.72
CA ASP A 101 -4.43 -1.81 1.76
C ASP A 101 -5.25 -1.65 0.50
N PHE A 102 -4.57 -1.47 -0.62
CA PHE A 102 -5.17 -1.52 -1.93
C PHE A 102 -4.81 -2.83 -2.61
N GLU A 103 -5.70 -3.80 -2.48
CA GLU A 103 -5.53 -5.16 -2.96
C GLU A 103 -6.06 -5.30 -4.39
N MET A 104 -5.29 -5.97 -5.24
CA MET A 104 -5.67 -6.38 -6.59
C MET A 104 -5.48 -7.88 -6.70
N ALA A 105 -6.55 -8.61 -7.00
CA ALA A 105 -6.53 -10.06 -7.17
C ALA A 105 -6.63 -10.43 -8.65
N PHE A 106 -5.83 -11.41 -9.06
CA PHE A 106 -5.71 -11.86 -10.44
C PHE A 106 -6.20 -13.30 -10.57
N ASP A 107 -6.79 -13.61 -11.72
CA ASP A 107 -7.01 -15.00 -12.12
C ASP A 107 -5.67 -15.65 -12.49
N ASP A 108 -5.66 -16.99 -12.56
CA ASP A 108 -4.46 -17.74 -12.92
C ASP A 108 -4.14 -17.57 -14.41
N GLU A 109 -3.28 -16.61 -14.72
CA GLU A 109 -2.77 -16.36 -16.07
C GLU A 109 -1.37 -16.95 -16.28
N PRO A 110 -1.04 -17.42 -17.51
CA PRO A 110 0.26 -18.03 -17.79
C PRO A 110 1.47 -17.18 -17.41
N ASP A 111 1.38 -15.86 -17.60
CA ASP A 111 2.46 -14.91 -17.33
C ASP A 111 2.61 -14.59 -15.83
N LEU A 112 1.58 -14.89 -15.03
CA LEU A 112 1.57 -14.74 -13.57
C LEU A 112 1.99 -16.02 -12.85
N ILE A 113 2.15 -17.14 -13.58
CA ILE A 113 2.60 -18.41 -13.01
C ILE A 113 3.95 -18.20 -12.33
N GLY A 114 4.02 -18.60 -11.06
CA GLY A 114 5.23 -18.52 -10.26
C GLY A 114 5.41 -17.21 -9.51
N LEU A 115 4.48 -16.26 -9.60
CA LEU A 115 4.44 -15.09 -8.71
C LEU A 115 4.43 -15.50 -7.21
N ASP A 116 3.76 -16.61 -6.91
CA ASP A 116 3.68 -17.24 -5.59
C ASP A 116 4.85 -18.17 -5.24
N ASN A 117 5.73 -18.45 -6.20
CA ASN A 117 6.91 -19.31 -6.02
C ASN A 117 8.23 -18.53 -5.97
N LEU A 118 8.16 -17.19 -5.93
CA LEU A 118 9.34 -16.35 -5.74
C LEU A 118 9.84 -16.47 -4.30
N ASP A 119 11.17 -16.42 -4.11
CA ASP A 119 11.78 -16.41 -2.76
C ASP A 119 11.52 -15.10 -1.98
N VAL A 120 10.92 -14.10 -2.65
CA VAL A 120 10.58 -12.79 -2.11
C VAL A 120 9.13 -12.47 -2.48
N HIS A 121 8.36 -11.98 -1.52
CA HIS A 121 6.93 -11.70 -1.62
C HIS A 121 6.57 -10.24 -1.34
N ASP A 122 7.56 -9.40 -1.09
CA ASP A 122 7.37 -7.98 -0.83
C ASP A 122 8.67 -7.18 -1.04
N THR A 123 8.55 -5.85 -1.03
CA THR A 123 9.69 -4.91 -1.15
C THR A 123 10.38 -4.59 0.19
N GLY A 124 9.86 -5.13 1.29
CA GLY A 124 10.09 -4.66 2.65
C GLY A 124 9.47 -3.29 2.93
N PHE A 125 9.12 -3.03 4.19
CA PHE A 125 8.64 -1.72 4.61
C PHE A 125 9.71 -0.65 4.45
N ARG A 126 9.27 0.56 4.09
CA ARG A 126 10.09 1.77 3.95
C ARG A 126 9.39 2.91 4.69
N PHE A 127 10.12 3.63 5.55
CA PHE A 127 9.61 4.76 6.36
C PHE A 127 10.28 6.11 6.06
N PRO A 128 10.54 6.49 4.79
CA PRO A 128 11.14 7.78 4.49
C PRO A 128 10.13 8.91 4.76
N PRO A 129 10.57 10.08 5.24
CA PRO A 129 9.70 11.24 5.37
C PRO A 129 9.19 11.69 3.99
N THR A 130 8.02 12.33 3.96
CA THR A 130 7.41 12.89 2.74
C THR A 130 8.37 13.85 2.01
N GLY A 131 8.18 14.01 0.69
CA GLY A 131 9.05 14.79 -0.17
C GLY A 131 10.18 13.97 -0.82
N PRO A 132 11.37 14.55 -1.06
CA PRO A 132 12.39 13.95 -1.92
C PRO A 132 12.88 12.56 -1.49
N LEU A 133 12.98 12.30 -0.19
CA LEU A 133 13.44 10.99 0.32
C LEU A 133 12.40 9.91 0.03
N ARG A 134 11.11 10.19 0.23
CA ARG A 134 10.03 9.28 -0.15
C ARG A 134 9.93 9.10 -1.66
N THR A 135 10.14 10.14 -2.45
CA THR A 135 10.21 10.02 -3.92
C THR A 135 11.32 9.08 -4.37
N ALA A 136 12.52 9.18 -3.77
CA ALA A 136 13.63 8.28 -4.08
C ALA A 136 13.30 6.82 -3.71
N ALA A 137 12.76 6.60 -2.51
CA ALA A 137 12.34 5.27 -2.07
C ALA A 137 11.25 4.66 -2.94
N LEU A 138 10.31 5.46 -3.44
CA LEU A 138 9.28 5.02 -4.38
C LEU A 138 9.89 4.63 -5.74
N ALA A 139 10.86 5.38 -6.24
CA ALA A 139 11.58 5.01 -7.46
C ALA A 139 12.36 3.69 -7.30
N ASP A 140 13.01 3.48 -6.15
CA ASP A 140 13.71 2.24 -5.84
C ASP A 140 12.73 1.06 -5.71
N THR A 141 11.59 1.27 -5.04
CA THR A 141 10.51 0.28 -4.88
C THR A 141 9.94 -0.12 -6.24
N TRP A 142 9.67 0.86 -7.11
CA TRP A 142 9.26 0.60 -8.48
C TRP A 142 10.31 -0.26 -9.20
N ALA A 143 11.58 0.17 -9.21
CA ALA A 143 12.65 -0.57 -9.86
C ALA A 143 12.80 -2.00 -9.33
N GLU A 144 12.56 -2.23 -8.03
CA GLU A 144 12.56 -3.56 -7.41
C GLU A 144 11.41 -4.44 -7.93
N THR A 145 10.19 -3.91 -7.99
CA THR A 145 9.03 -4.65 -8.55
C THR A 145 9.26 -5.02 -10.02
N GLN A 146 10.07 -4.24 -10.74
CA GLN A 146 10.43 -4.53 -12.12
C GLN A 146 11.52 -5.60 -12.28
N ARG A 147 12.10 -6.16 -11.21
CA ARG A 147 13.17 -7.17 -11.32
C ARG A 147 12.65 -8.55 -11.70
N HIS A 148 11.50 -8.94 -11.16
CA HIS A 148 10.94 -10.29 -11.31
C HIS A 148 9.90 -10.31 -12.42
N ALA A 149 10.03 -11.25 -13.37
CA ALA A 149 9.13 -11.33 -14.52
C ALA A 149 7.65 -11.51 -14.15
N PRO A 150 7.27 -12.39 -13.18
CA PRO A 150 5.87 -12.53 -12.79
C PRO A 150 5.31 -11.26 -12.11
N VAL A 151 6.14 -10.54 -11.36
CA VAL A 151 5.73 -9.26 -10.74
C VAL A 151 5.47 -8.22 -11.83
N ARG A 152 6.38 -8.09 -12.82
CA ARG A 152 6.16 -7.24 -14.01
C ARG A 152 4.89 -7.61 -14.78
N ALA A 153 4.60 -8.90 -14.90
CA ALA A 153 3.38 -9.35 -15.56
C ALA A 153 2.13 -8.88 -14.80
N ALA A 154 2.14 -8.88 -13.46
CA ALA A 154 1.04 -8.35 -12.66
C ALA A 154 0.81 -6.84 -12.88
N TRP A 155 1.87 -6.07 -13.15
CA TRP A 155 1.78 -4.64 -13.46
C TRP A 155 1.09 -4.32 -14.80
N ILE A 156 1.07 -5.27 -15.75
CA ILE A 156 0.45 -5.08 -17.06
C ILE A 156 -0.87 -5.87 -17.22
N ALA A 157 -1.14 -6.78 -16.29
CA ALA A 157 -2.37 -7.57 -16.26
C ALA A 157 -3.56 -6.73 -15.77
N THR A 158 -4.77 -7.19 -16.09
CA THR A 158 -6.00 -6.64 -15.54
C THR A 158 -6.42 -7.47 -14.33
N PRO A 159 -6.47 -6.90 -13.11
CA PRO A 159 -7.01 -7.59 -11.94
C PRO A 159 -8.44 -8.08 -12.20
N ALA A 160 -8.75 -9.30 -11.74
CA ALA A 160 -10.11 -9.84 -11.76
C ALA A 160 -11.02 -9.14 -10.74
N SER A 161 -10.43 -8.63 -9.66
CA SER A 161 -11.09 -7.81 -8.65
C SER A 161 -10.08 -6.93 -7.93
N SER A 162 -10.52 -5.82 -7.37
CA SER A 162 -9.71 -4.99 -6.49
C SER A 162 -10.54 -4.43 -5.35
N GLY A 163 -9.89 -3.97 -4.29
CA GLY A 163 -10.57 -3.38 -3.14
C GLY A 163 -9.63 -2.52 -2.30
N LEU A 164 -10.19 -1.49 -1.69
CA LEU A 164 -9.48 -0.59 -0.79
C LEU A 164 -9.99 -0.77 0.64
N PHE A 165 -9.08 -1.09 1.55
CA PHE A 165 -9.36 -1.40 2.95
C PHE A 165 -8.57 -0.48 3.87
N PHE A 166 -9.10 -0.23 5.07
CA PHE A 166 -8.39 0.49 6.11
C PHE A 166 -8.80 0.00 7.48
N GLU A 167 -7.86 -0.63 8.17
CA GLU A 167 -8.13 -1.35 9.40
C GLU A 167 -6.99 -1.22 10.41
N CYS A 168 -7.33 -1.38 11.69
CA CYS A 168 -6.34 -1.56 12.74
C CYS A 168 -5.73 -2.95 12.60
N VAL A 169 -4.42 -3.01 12.47
CA VAL A 169 -3.62 -4.23 12.58
C VAL A 169 -3.18 -4.35 14.04
N CYS A 170 -4.15 -4.79 14.82
CA CYS A 170 -4.05 -5.24 16.19
C CYS A 170 -4.38 -6.76 16.20
#